data_AF-A0A921GLP1-F1
#
_entry.id   AF-A0A921GLP1-F1
#
_cell.length_a   1.000
_cell.length_b   1.000
_cell.length_c   1.000
_cell.angle_alpha   90.00
_cell.angle_beta   90.00
_cell.angle_gamma   90.00
#
_symmetry.space_group_name_H-M   'P 1'
#
loop_
_entity.id
_entity.type
_entity.pdbx_description
1 polymer ?
#
loop_
_entity_poly.entity_id
_entity_poly.type
_entity_poly.pdbx_seq_one_letter_code
_entity_poly.pdbx_strand_id
1 'polypeptide(L)'
;PAEPPSPPPGAMSDDTDDDEDPTDETASWVVYLGLGLLPFVLLGLFAAAVIIAKTVRRRRRRALETLPARVDGGWQEILDLLTDMGRAPDPLMTRAEIAAQLQADVPQLGASTLAARADRAVFGPDDLPDAAAEEYWDQVMAARSGATAALPWHRRLRTALSLRSFRRGAAERRRENRRRRVNARARAKAQKRTEALRRRRSSVRGTTAPSLWRTIRRKGRSS
;
A
#
# COMPACT_ATOMS: atom_id res chain seq x y z
N PRO A 1 -74.45 -60.79 -30.30
CA PRO A 1 -73.85 -59.73 -31.16
C PRO A 1 -73.64 -58.43 -30.34
N ALA A 2 -72.46 -57.84 -30.19
CA ALA A 2 -71.13 -58.09 -30.75
C ALA A 2 -70.06 -57.86 -29.67
N GLU A 3 -68.99 -58.66 -29.72
CA GLU A 3 -67.80 -58.57 -28.85
C GLU A 3 -66.90 -57.42 -29.36
N PRO A 4 -66.32 -56.58 -28.49
CA PRO A 4 -65.49 -55.46 -28.95
C PRO A 4 -64.23 -55.97 -29.66
N PRO A 5 -63.77 -55.30 -30.75
CA PRO A 5 -62.65 -55.78 -31.54
C PRO A 5 -61.36 -55.74 -30.70
N SER A 6 -60.61 -56.85 -30.71
CA SER A 6 -59.27 -56.91 -30.14
C SER A 6 -58.30 -56.08 -30.99
N PRO A 7 -57.39 -55.29 -30.37
CA PRO A 7 -56.41 -54.51 -31.11
C PRO A 7 -55.44 -55.42 -31.90
N PRO A 8 -54.92 -54.94 -33.05
CA PRO A 8 -54.04 -55.73 -33.91
C PRO A 8 -52.71 -56.09 -33.21
N PRO A 9 -52.16 -57.29 -33.45
CA PRO A 9 -50.90 -57.72 -32.86
C PRO A 9 -49.75 -56.93 -33.50
N GLY A 10 -49.19 -56.01 -32.74
CA GLY A 10 -48.19 -55.04 -33.20
C GLY A 10 -48.32 -53.66 -32.58
N ALA A 11 -49.40 -53.36 -31.84
CA ALA A 11 -49.53 -52.14 -31.05
C ALA A 11 -48.78 -52.20 -29.71
N MET A 12 -47.62 -52.86 -29.67
CA MET A 12 -46.58 -52.46 -28.71
C MET A 12 -45.96 -51.23 -29.36
N SER A 13 -46.46 -50.05 -29.00
CA SER A 13 -45.61 -48.87 -29.10
C SER A 13 -44.33 -49.25 -28.36
N ASP A 14 -43.22 -49.09 -29.06
CA ASP A 14 -41.90 -49.06 -28.48
C ASP A 14 -41.89 -47.85 -27.53
N ASP A 15 -42.46 -48.02 -26.32
CA ASP A 15 -42.13 -47.19 -25.16
C ASP A 15 -40.71 -47.62 -24.80
N THR A 16 -39.77 -47.21 -25.64
CA THR A 16 -38.46 -46.85 -25.13
C THR A 16 -38.74 -45.64 -24.24
N ASP A 17 -39.03 -45.90 -22.96
CA ASP A 17 -38.77 -44.93 -21.92
C ASP A 17 -37.31 -44.53 -22.13
N ASP A 18 -37.11 -43.36 -22.75
CA ASP A 18 -35.83 -42.66 -22.71
C ASP A 18 -35.59 -42.35 -21.23
N ASP A 19 -35.07 -43.35 -20.50
CA ASP A 19 -34.47 -43.20 -19.18
C ASP A 19 -33.23 -42.30 -19.37
N GLU A 20 -33.46 -40.99 -19.54
CA GLU A 20 -32.43 -39.99 -19.27
C GLU A 20 -32.02 -40.20 -17.82
N ASP A 21 -30.77 -40.61 -17.59
CA ASP A 21 -30.31 -40.90 -16.26
C ASP A 21 -30.47 -39.66 -15.37
N PRO A 22 -30.94 -39.80 -14.11
CA PRO A 22 -31.19 -38.67 -13.18
C PRO A 22 -29.91 -37.87 -12.80
N THR A 23 -28.80 -38.19 -13.46
CA THR A 23 -27.51 -37.51 -13.40
C THR A 23 -27.58 -36.12 -14.04
N ASP A 24 -28.38 -35.92 -15.10
CA ASP A 24 -28.40 -34.63 -15.83
C ASP A 24 -29.15 -33.53 -15.05
N GLU A 25 -30.26 -33.88 -14.40
CA GLU A 25 -31.03 -32.93 -13.58
C GLU A 25 -30.29 -32.60 -12.26
N THR A 26 -29.62 -33.60 -11.66
CA THR A 26 -28.81 -33.40 -10.45
C THR A 26 -27.49 -32.67 -10.71
N ALA A 27 -26.85 -32.91 -11.86
CA ALA A 27 -25.68 -32.14 -12.30
C ALA A 27 -26.06 -30.68 -12.60
N SER A 28 -27.23 -30.45 -13.20
CA SER A 28 -27.70 -29.11 -13.55
C SER A 28 -27.82 -28.18 -12.34
N TRP A 29 -28.55 -28.54 -11.27
CA TRP A 29 -28.72 -27.64 -10.12
C TRP A 29 -27.40 -27.39 -9.38
N VAL A 30 -26.48 -28.37 -9.34
CA VAL A 30 -25.14 -28.20 -8.75
C VAL A 30 -24.31 -27.22 -9.56
N VAL A 31 -24.40 -27.25 -10.90
CA VAL A 31 -23.75 -26.26 -11.78
C VAL A 31 -24.34 -24.86 -11.55
N TYR A 32 -25.67 -24.72 -11.48
CA TYR A 32 -26.31 -23.44 -11.18
C TYR A 32 -25.99 -22.93 -9.78
N LEU A 33 -25.95 -23.81 -8.79
CA LEU A 33 -25.57 -23.47 -7.42
C LEU A 33 -24.10 -23.07 -7.35
N GLY A 34 -23.22 -23.80 -8.03
CA GLY A 34 -21.79 -23.47 -8.12
C GLY A 34 -21.55 -22.13 -8.80
N LEU A 35 -22.24 -21.86 -9.91
CA LEU A 35 -22.16 -20.59 -10.63
C LEU A 35 -22.75 -19.43 -9.82
N GLY A 36 -23.84 -19.69 -9.08
CA GLY A 36 -24.47 -18.73 -8.17
C GLY A 36 -23.63 -18.44 -6.92
N LEU A 37 -22.90 -19.43 -6.40
CA LEU A 37 -22.04 -19.30 -5.21
C LEU A 37 -20.69 -18.66 -5.55
N LEU A 38 -20.17 -18.88 -6.75
CA LEU A 38 -18.88 -18.36 -7.22
C LEU A 38 -18.69 -16.85 -6.94
N PRO A 39 -19.62 -15.94 -7.26
CA PRO A 39 -19.45 -14.52 -6.94
C PRO A 39 -19.33 -14.25 -5.43
N PHE A 40 -20.03 -15.00 -4.57
CA PHE A 40 -19.94 -14.85 -3.12
C PHE A 40 -18.59 -15.36 -2.58
N VAL A 41 -18.10 -16.48 -3.11
CA VAL A 41 -16.76 -17.00 -2.78
C VAL A 41 -15.69 -16.00 -3.18
N LEU A 42 -15.76 -15.47 -4.41
CA LEU A 42 -14.82 -14.45 -4.88
C LEU A 42 -14.87 -13.17 -4.05
N LEU A 43 -16.07 -12.72 -3.67
CA LEU A 43 -16.25 -11.57 -2.78
C LEU A 43 -15.67 -11.83 -1.38
N GLY A 44 -15.88 -13.04 -0.84
CA GLY A 44 -15.30 -13.47 0.44
C GLY A 44 -13.77 -13.51 0.40
N LEU A 45 -13.18 -14.07 -0.65
CA LEU A 45 -11.72 -14.09 -0.85
C LEU A 45 -11.15 -12.68 -0.99
N PHE A 46 -11.83 -11.81 -1.74
CA PHE A 46 -11.43 -10.40 -1.84
C PHE A 46 -11.46 -9.71 -0.46
N ALA A 47 -12.54 -9.88 0.30
CA ALA A 47 -12.65 -9.32 1.64
C ALA A 47 -11.54 -9.82 2.58
N ALA A 48 -11.30 -11.14 2.58
CA ALA A 48 -10.23 -11.76 3.35
C ALA A 48 -8.85 -11.20 2.97
N ALA A 49 -8.55 -11.10 1.66
CA ALA A 49 -7.29 -10.56 1.17
C ALA A 49 -7.05 -9.11 1.64
N VAL A 50 -8.08 -8.26 1.62
CA VAL A 50 -7.97 -6.88 2.11
C VAL A 50 -7.70 -6.83 3.61
N ILE A 51 -8.40 -7.65 4.40
CA ILE A 51 -8.21 -7.72 5.85
C ILE A 51 -6.81 -8.24 6.19
N ILE A 52 -6.35 -9.32 5.52
CA ILE A 52 -5.01 -9.88 5.67
C ILE A 52 -3.95 -8.84 5.32
N ALA A 53 -4.10 -8.14 4.20
CA ALA A 53 -3.17 -7.08 3.81
C ALA A 53 -3.07 -5.97 4.86
N LYS A 54 -4.21 -5.53 5.42
CA LYS A 54 -4.24 -4.51 6.49
C LYS A 54 -3.62 -5.01 7.79
N THR A 55 -3.83 -6.28 8.16
CA THR A 55 -3.29 -6.86 9.39
C THR A 55 -1.78 -7.10 9.28
N VAL A 56 -1.30 -7.63 8.16
CA VAL A 56 0.14 -7.78 7.89
C VAL A 56 0.83 -6.42 7.90
N ARG A 57 0.25 -5.40 7.26
CA ARG A 57 0.79 -4.03 7.30
C ARG A 57 0.90 -3.50 8.72
N ARG A 58 -0.13 -3.71 9.55
CA ARG A 58 -0.13 -3.32 10.96
C ARG A 58 0.96 -4.02 11.75
N ARG A 59 1.08 -5.34 11.62
CA ARG A 59 2.14 -6.12 12.27
C ARG A 59 3.53 -5.61 11.89
N ARG A 60 3.76 -5.31 10.61
CA ARG A 60 5.03 -4.74 10.14
C ARG A 60 5.33 -3.36 10.76
N ARG A 61 4.33 -2.48 10.87
CA ARG A 61 4.50 -1.16 11.52
C ARG A 61 4.76 -1.28 13.03
N ARG A 62 4.14 -2.25 13.69
CA ARG A 62 4.34 -2.52 15.12
C ARG A 62 5.72 -3.14 15.42
N ALA A 63 6.32 -3.83 14.44
CA ALA A 63 7.64 -4.45 14.53
C ALA A 63 8.79 -3.61 13.94
N LEU A 64 8.63 -2.28 13.80
CA LEU A 64 9.71 -1.40 13.36
C LEU A 64 10.83 -1.34 14.42
N GLU A 65 12.07 -1.14 13.98
CA GLU A 65 13.26 -1.23 14.84
C GLU A 65 13.24 -0.18 15.96
N THR A 66 12.93 1.07 15.62
CA THR A 66 12.98 2.19 16.59
C THR A 66 11.61 2.47 17.21
N LEU A 67 11.61 2.82 18.51
CA LEU A 67 10.41 3.19 19.25
C LEU A 67 9.65 4.37 18.60
N PRO A 68 10.32 5.48 18.21
CA PRO A 68 9.64 6.57 17.50
C PRO A 68 8.96 6.12 16.21
N ALA A 69 9.57 5.20 15.45
CA ALA A 69 8.99 4.68 14.22
C ALA A 69 7.78 3.77 14.47
N ARG A 70 7.81 2.95 15.54
CA ARG A 70 6.65 2.15 15.97
C ARG A 70 5.47 3.06 16.36
N VAL A 71 5.73 4.14 17.09
CA VAL A 71 4.71 5.12 17.51
C VAL A 71 4.16 5.90 16.31
N ASP A 72 5.02 6.39 15.41
CA ASP A 72 4.55 7.00 14.16
C ASP A 72 3.70 6.01 13.34
N GLY A 73 4.10 4.74 13.29
CA GLY A 73 3.33 3.67 12.67
C GLY A 73 1.92 3.52 13.24
N GLY A 74 1.74 3.69 14.56
CA GLY A 74 0.43 3.70 15.19
C GLY A 74 -0.39 4.94 14.82
N TRP A 75 0.23 6.13 14.76
CA TRP A 75 -0.44 7.34 14.28
C TRP A 75 -0.90 7.20 12.81
N GLN A 76 -0.07 6.62 11.94
CA GLN A 76 -0.44 6.36 10.55
C GLN A 76 -1.69 5.47 10.42
N GLU A 77 -1.96 4.57 11.37
CA GLU A 77 -3.19 3.76 11.36
C GLU A 77 -4.46 4.57 11.62
N ILE A 78 -4.37 5.66 12.41
CA ILE A 78 -5.47 6.61 12.60
C ILE A 78 -5.76 7.36 11.31
N LEU A 79 -4.72 7.86 10.65
CA LEU A 79 -4.85 8.54 9.35
C LEU A 79 -5.40 7.62 8.26
N ASP A 80 -5.02 6.35 8.28
CA ASP A 80 -5.53 5.35 7.35
C ASP A 80 -7.00 5.03 7.62
N LEU A 81 -7.40 4.93 8.89
CA LEU A 81 -8.81 4.78 9.26
C LEU A 81 -9.63 5.94 8.73
N LEU A 82 -9.16 7.17 8.94
CA LEU A 82 -9.83 8.37 8.47
C LEU A 82 -9.98 8.38 6.93
N THR A 83 -8.90 8.02 6.24
CA THR A 83 -8.89 7.87 4.77
C THR A 83 -9.90 6.79 4.32
N ASP A 84 -10.01 5.69 5.06
CA ASP A 84 -10.94 4.59 4.78
C ASP A 84 -12.41 4.95 5.12
N MET A 85 -12.64 5.85 6.07
CA MET A 85 -13.95 6.49 6.29
C MET A 85 -14.29 7.52 5.20
N GLY A 86 -13.32 7.89 4.37
CA GLY A 86 -13.49 8.82 3.26
C GLY A 86 -13.16 10.28 3.56
N ARG A 87 -12.57 10.57 4.72
CA ARG A 87 -12.14 11.91 5.12
C ARG A 87 -10.62 12.03 4.99
N ALA A 88 -10.08 11.88 3.78
CA ALA A 88 -8.61 11.88 3.64
C ALA A 88 -8.00 13.17 4.23
N PRO A 89 -6.99 13.08 5.11
CA PRO A 89 -6.37 14.26 5.70
C PRO A 89 -5.61 15.04 4.63
N ASP A 90 -5.61 16.36 4.73
CA ASP A 90 -4.77 17.20 3.86
C ASP A 90 -3.29 16.90 4.16
N PRO A 91 -2.48 16.54 3.14
CA PRO A 91 -1.05 16.27 3.34
C PRO A 91 -0.24 17.47 3.85
N LEU A 92 -0.77 18.70 3.80
CA LEU A 92 -0.11 19.90 4.31
C LEU A 92 -0.38 20.15 5.79
N MET A 93 -1.37 19.48 6.38
CA MET A 93 -1.73 19.69 7.77
C MET A 93 -0.76 19.00 8.72
N THR A 94 -0.50 19.65 9.85
CA THR A 94 0.31 19.08 10.92
C THR A 94 -0.44 17.99 11.68
N ARG A 95 0.29 17.18 12.45
CA ARG A 95 -0.31 16.12 13.29
C ARG A 95 -1.36 16.69 14.25
N ALA A 96 -1.05 17.82 14.88
CA ALA A 96 -1.95 18.50 15.82
C ALA A 96 -3.20 19.08 15.14
N GLU A 97 -3.07 19.67 13.94
CA GLU A 97 -4.20 20.18 13.17
C GLU A 97 -5.14 19.06 12.73
N ILE A 98 -4.59 17.96 12.21
CA ILE A 98 -5.36 16.77 11.84
C ILE A 98 -6.09 16.22 13.07
N ALA A 99 -5.41 16.17 14.22
CA ALA A 99 -6.00 15.68 15.46
C ALA A 99 -7.15 16.56 15.96
N ALA A 100 -7.01 17.89 15.89
CA ALA A 100 -8.08 18.83 16.24
C ALA A 100 -9.30 18.65 15.33
N GLN A 101 -9.08 18.49 14.02
CA GLN A 101 -10.14 18.19 13.06
C GLN A 101 -10.84 16.87 13.38
N LEU A 102 -10.07 15.79 13.63
CA LEU A 102 -10.63 14.49 14.01
C LEU A 102 -11.41 14.55 15.31
N GLN A 103 -10.96 15.34 16.29
CA GLN A 103 -11.64 15.45 17.58
C GLN A 103 -13.02 16.09 17.44
N ALA A 104 -13.19 17.02 16.49
CA ALA A 104 -14.49 17.59 16.15
C ALA A 104 -15.38 16.60 15.38
N ASP A 105 -14.81 15.88 14.41
CA ASP A 105 -15.57 14.99 13.52
C ASP A 105 -15.94 13.64 14.15
N VAL A 106 -15.02 13.08 14.95
CA VAL A 106 -15.13 11.76 15.57
C VAL A 106 -14.53 11.79 16.99
N PRO A 107 -15.25 12.36 17.97
CA PRO A 107 -14.75 12.54 19.34
C PRO A 107 -14.28 11.24 20.01
N GLN A 108 -14.88 10.10 19.62
CA GLN A 108 -14.59 8.77 20.18
C GLN A 108 -13.18 8.27 19.85
N LEU A 109 -12.48 8.89 18.90
CA LEU A 109 -11.10 8.54 18.55
C LEU A 109 -10.07 9.08 19.57
N GLY A 110 -10.41 10.10 20.35
CA GLY A 110 -9.45 10.76 21.25
C GLY A 110 -8.19 11.25 20.52
N ALA A 111 -8.34 11.68 19.27
CA ALA A 111 -7.23 11.88 18.33
C ALA A 111 -6.18 12.89 18.84
N SER A 112 -6.61 13.94 19.55
CA SER A 112 -5.72 14.93 20.16
C SER A 112 -4.75 14.31 21.17
N THR A 113 -5.23 13.35 21.98
CA THR A 113 -4.38 12.69 22.98
C THR A 113 -3.35 11.76 22.35
N LEU A 114 -3.77 11.02 21.31
CA LEU A 114 -2.89 10.14 20.54
C LEU A 114 -1.83 10.94 19.78
N ALA A 115 -2.22 12.06 19.16
CA ALA A 115 -1.31 12.96 18.47
C ALA A 115 -0.24 13.54 19.42
N ALA A 116 -0.65 14.05 20.57
CA ALA A 116 0.27 14.60 21.56
C ALA A 116 1.26 13.55 22.09
N ARG A 117 0.81 12.31 22.31
CA ARG A 117 1.70 11.18 22.66
C ARG A 117 2.68 10.85 21.55
N ALA A 118 2.21 10.83 20.30
CA ALA A 118 3.06 10.57 19.15
C ALA A 118 4.11 11.67 18.93
N ASP A 119 3.74 12.93 19.10
CA ASP A 119 4.69 14.05 19.02
C ASP A 119 5.75 13.96 20.12
N ARG A 120 5.35 13.65 21.36
CA ARG A 120 6.29 13.44 22.46
C ARG A 120 7.24 12.26 22.22
N ALA A 121 6.77 11.16 21.63
CA ALA A 121 7.64 10.01 21.35
C ALA A 121 8.62 10.26 20.19
N VAL A 122 8.32 11.21 19.29
CA VAL A 122 9.17 11.53 18.12
C VAL A 122 10.15 12.66 18.43
N PHE A 123 9.73 13.65 19.22
CA PHE A 123 10.52 14.85 19.52
C PHE A 123 10.97 14.95 20.97
N GLY A 124 10.55 14.03 21.83
CA GLY A 124 10.95 13.97 23.23
C GLY A 124 12.27 13.23 23.45
N PRO A 125 12.69 13.08 24.71
CA PRO A 125 13.92 12.38 25.07
C PRO A 125 13.88 10.90 24.66
N ASP A 126 15.05 10.33 24.35
CA ASP A 126 15.20 8.95 23.85
C ASP A 126 14.99 7.85 24.93
N ASP A 127 14.48 8.19 26.11
CA ASP A 127 14.41 7.31 27.29
C ASP A 127 13.08 6.55 27.44
N LEU A 128 12.21 6.56 26.41
CA LEU A 128 10.95 5.83 26.49
C LEU A 128 11.18 4.31 26.55
N PRO A 129 10.51 3.59 27.47
CA PRO A 129 10.59 2.13 27.52
C PRO A 129 9.86 1.51 26.31
N ASP A 130 10.33 0.36 25.84
CA ASP A 130 9.70 -0.38 24.73
C ASP A 130 8.19 -0.64 24.96
N ALA A 131 7.80 -0.87 26.22
CA ALA A 131 6.40 -1.05 26.63
C ALA A 131 5.51 0.16 26.28
N ALA A 132 6.07 1.38 26.22
CA ALA A 132 5.31 2.57 25.84
C ALA A 132 4.82 2.51 24.38
N ALA A 133 5.58 1.86 23.50
CA ALA A 133 5.13 1.64 22.12
C ALA A 133 3.95 0.66 22.09
N GLU A 134 4.00 -0.42 22.86
CA GLU A 134 2.93 -1.41 22.92
C GLU A 134 1.64 -0.82 23.50
N GLU A 135 1.75 -0.09 24.61
CA GLU A 135 0.63 0.62 25.23
C GLU A 135 -0.01 1.62 24.25
N TYR A 136 0.83 2.39 23.54
CA TYR A 136 0.34 3.32 22.52
C TYR A 136 -0.43 2.60 21.40
N TRP A 137 0.08 1.45 20.94
CA TRP A 137 -0.61 0.66 19.93
C TRP A 137 -1.94 0.10 20.42
N ASP A 138 -2.06 -0.28 21.69
CA ASP A 138 -3.31 -0.76 22.26
C ASP A 138 -4.33 0.38 22.38
N GLN A 139 -3.90 1.58 22.77
CA GLN A 139 -4.73 2.78 22.75
C GLN A 139 -5.22 3.12 21.33
N VAL A 140 -4.34 3.03 20.32
CA VAL A 140 -4.70 3.23 18.91
C VAL A 140 -5.75 2.21 18.45
N MET A 141 -5.58 0.94 18.82
CA MET A 141 -6.52 -0.12 18.44
C MET A 141 -7.86 0.00 19.16
N ALA A 142 -7.85 0.39 20.44
CA ALA A 142 -9.05 0.70 21.20
C ALA A 142 -9.82 1.86 20.57
N ALA A 143 -9.14 2.99 20.31
CA ALA A 143 -9.73 4.16 19.65
C ALA A 143 -10.34 3.82 18.28
N ARG A 144 -9.63 3.02 17.47
CA ARG A 144 -10.13 2.54 16.18
C ARG A 144 -11.39 1.68 16.34
N SER A 145 -11.37 0.74 17.30
CA SER A 145 -12.50 -0.15 17.55
C SER A 145 -13.74 0.65 17.99
N GLY A 146 -13.57 1.61 18.91
CA GLY A 146 -14.65 2.49 19.36
C GLY A 146 -15.21 3.36 18.23
N ALA A 147 -14.33 4.01 17.45
CA ALA A 147 -14.76 4.85 16.33
C ALA A 147 -15.47 4.07 15.22
N THR A 148 -15.06 2.82 14.95
CA THR A 148 -15.76 1.97 13.99
C THR A 148 -17.02 1.35 14.55
N ALA A 149 -17.09 1.04 15.84
CA ALA A 149 -18.30 0.55 16.48
C ALA A 149 -19.45 1.57 16.45
N ALA A 150 -19.12 2.86 16.49
CA ALA A 150 -20.10 3.96 16.38
C ALA A 150 -20.71 4.12 14.97
N LEU A 151 -20.17 3.44 13.94
CA LEU A 151 -20.69 3.51 12.57
C LEU A 151 -21.84 2.50 12.37
N PRO A 152 -22.82 2.80 11.50
CA PRO A 152 -23.79 1.80 11.07
C PRO A 152 -23.11 0.65 10.32
N TRP A 153 -23.68 -0.55 10.39
CA TRP A 153 -23.04 -1.80 9.91
C TRP A 153 -22.53 -1.72 8.46
N HIS A 154 -23.25 -1.07 7.56
CA HIS A 154 -22.85 -0.92 6.16
C HIS A 154 -21.63 -0.01 6.00
N ARG A 155 -21.51 1.06 6.81
CA ARG A 155 -20.32 1.91 6.83
C ARG A 155 -19.14 1.19 7.44
N ARG A 156 -19.37 0.38 8.48
CA ARG A 156 -18.33 -0.50 9.07
C ARG A 156 -17.73 -1.41 8.01
N LEU A 157 -18.58 -2.09 7.24
CA LEU A 157 -18.15 -2.97 6.16
C LEU A 157 -17.39 -2.21 5.06
N ARG A 158 -17.92 -1.06 4.62
CA ARG A 158 -17.26 -0.21 3.59
C ARG A 158 -15.89 0.31 4.05
N THR A 159 -15.76 0.72 5.30
CA THR A 159 -14.47 1.17 5.87
C THR A 159 -13.49 0.00 6.01
N ALA A 160 -13.95 -1.18 6.45
CA ALA A 160 -13.12 -2.37 6.55
C ALA A 160 -12.53 -2.77 5.18
N LEU A 161 -13.38 -2.80 4.14
CA LEU A 161 -13.03 -3.20 2.78
C LEU A 161 -12.45 -2.06 1.90
N SER A 162 -12.38 -0.84 2.43
CA SER A 162 -11.81 0.28 1.69
C SER A 162 -10.34 0.06 1.32
N LEU A 163 -10.01 0.32 0.06
CA LEU A 163 -8.63 0.35 -0.46
C LEU A 163 -8.06 1.78 -0.51
N ARG A 164 -8.78 2.79 -0.02
CA ARG A 164 -8.39 4.20 -0.13
C ARG A 164 -7.03 4.47 0.54
N SER A 165 -6.80 3.92 1.73
CA SER A 165 -5.51 4.01 2.42
C SER A 165 -4.36 3.37 1.63
N PHE A 166 -4.59 2.22 0.99
CA PHE A 166 -3.58 1.59 0.12
C PHE A 166 -3.29 2.42 -1.13
N ARG A 167 -4.33 2.98 -1.77
CA ARG A 167 -4.18 3.87 -2.92
C ARG A 167 -3.38 5.12 -2.56
N ARG A 168 -3.61 5.70 -1.38
CA ARG A 168 -2.84 6.84 -0.86
C ARG A 168 -1.36 6.49 -0.70
N GLY A 169 -1.05 5.41 0.03
CA GLY A 169 0.32 4.96 0.22
C GLY A 169 1.02 4.51 -1.06
N ALA A 170 0.28 4.00 -2.06
CA ALA A 170 0.82 3.70 -3.38
C ALA A 170 1.13 4.98 -4.17
N ALA A 171 0.28 6.00 -4.10
CA ALA A 171 0.50 7.29 -4.75
C ALA A 171 1.71 8.03 -4.16
N GLU A 172 1.84 8.04 -2.83
CA GLU A 172 3.00 8.61 -2.11
C GLU A 172 4.32 7.94 -2.55
N ARG A 173 4.36 6.59 -2.56
CA ARG A 173 5.53 5.84 -3.04
C ARG A 173 5.89 6.14 -4.50
N ARG A 174 4.89 6.28 -5.37
CA ARG A 174 5.10 6.66 -6.78
C ARG A 174 5.69 8.07 -6.90
N ARG A 175 5.19 9.04 -6.11
CA ARG A 175 5.71 10.41 -6.07
C ARG A 175 7.16 10.44 -5.58
N GLU A 176 7.47 9.70 -4.52
CA GLU A 176 8.82 9.60 -3.97
C GLU A 176 9.80 8.98 -4.98
N ASN A 177 9.42 7.87 -5.61
CA ASN A 177 10.24 7.25 -6.66
C ASN A 177 10.48 8.20 -7.84
N ARG A 178 9.48 9.01 -8.22
CA ARG A 178 9.64 10.04 -9.25
C ARG A 178 10.65 11.11 -8.81
N ARG A 179 10.53 11.63 -7.57
CA ARG A 179 11.48 12.60 -7.00
C ARG A 179 12.91 12.07 -6.98
N ARG A 180 13.11 10.83 -6.51
CA ARG A 180 14.42 10.16 -6.51
C ARG A 180 15.03 10.07 -7.91
N ARG A 181 14.23 9.69 -8.91
CA ARG A 181 14.68 9.63 -10.32
C ARG A 181 15.09 11.00 -10.86
N VAL A 182 14.30 12.04 -10.57
CA VAL A 182 14.62 13.42 -10.98
C VAL A 182 15.91 13.91 -10.31
N ASN A 183 16.04 13.70 -9.00
CA ASN A 183 17.23 14.09 -8.24
C ASN A 183 18.49 13.34 -8.73
N ALA A 184 18.37 12.03 -9.02
CA ALA A 184 19.47 11.25 -9.58
C ALA A 184 19.92 11.79 -10.95
N ARG A 185 18.97 12.13 -11.84
CA ARG A 185 19.28 12.75 -13.15
C ARG A 185 19.93 14.12 -12.99
N ALA A 186 19.45 14.95 -12.07
CA ALA A 186 20.02 16.26 -11.78
C ALA A 186 21.47 16.14 -11.27
N ARG A 187 21.72 15.20 -10.34
CA ARG A 187 23.06 14.89 -9.83
C ARG A 187 24.01 14.41 -10.94
N ALA A 188 23.56 13.48 -11.78
CA ALA A 188 24.37 13.00 -12.92
C ALA A 188 24.72 14.12 -13.91
N LYS A 189 23.78 15.04 -14.18
CA LYS A 189 24.04 16.21 -15.03
C LYS A 189 25.03 17.18 -14.40
N ALA A 190 24.93 17.41 -13.09
CA ALA A 190 25.88 18.24 -12.34
C ALA A 190 27.29 17.64 -12.38
N GLN A 191 27.42 16.32 -12.15
CA GLN A 191 28.70 15.60 -12.23
C GLN A 191 29.35 15.76 -13.62
N LYS A 192 28.61 15.50 -14.70
CA LYS A 192 29.11 15.71 -16.08
C LYS A 192 29.58 17.14 -16.33
N ARG A 193 28.86 18.15 -15.82
CA ARG A 193 29.27 19.55 -15.93
C ARG A 193 30.58 19.82 -15.17
N THR A 194 30.70 19.31 -13.94
CA THR A 194 31.93 19.48 -13.15
C THR A 194 33.13 18.78 -13.77
N GLU A 195 32.95 17.61 -14.37
CA GLU A 195 33.99 16.89 -15.09
C GLU A 195 34.43 17.64 -16.35
N ALA A 196 33.49 18.18 -17.12
CA ALA A 196 33.80 19.00 -18.29
C ALA A 196 34.61 20.25 -17.92
N LEU A 197 34.24 20.92 -16.83
CA LEU A 197 35.00 22.06 -16.30
C LEU A 197 36.40 21.66 -15.83
N ARG A 198 36.53 20.51 -15.15
CA ARG A 198 37.83 19.98 -14.71
C ARG A 198 38.73 19.68 -15.90
N ARG A 199 38.22 19.01 -16.94
CA ARG A 199 38.95 18.72 -18.18
C ARG A 199 39.43 20.00 -18.88
N ARG A 200 38.57 21.01 -18.97
CA ARG A 200 38.92 22.32 -19.55
C ARG A 200 39.99 23.05 -18.74
N ARG A 201 39.97 22.95 -17.41
CA ARG A 201 40.98 23.57 -16.55
C ARG A 201 42.33 22.85 -16.64
N SER A 202 42.35 21.53 -16.80
CA SER A 202 43.60 20.78 -17.01
C SER A 202 44.24 21.05 -18.38
N SER A 203 43.45 21.27 -19.44
CA SER A 203 44.00 21.58 -20.77
C SER A 203 44.68 22.95 -20.81
N VAL A 204 44.15 23.94 -20.07
CA VAL A 204 44.75 25.29 -19.94
C VAL A 204 46.05 25.28 -19.14
N ARG A 205 46.19 24.39 -18.15
CA ARG A 205 47.42 24.27 -17.34
C ARG A 205 48.55 23.54 -18.08
N GLY A 206 48.23 22.68 -19.05
CA GLY A 206 49.23 21.98 -19.89
C GLY A 206 49.85 22.87 -20.98
N THR A 207 49.25 24.01 -21.29
CA THR A 207 49.73 24.93 -22.34
C THR A 207 50.66 26.04 -21.82
N THR A 208 50.87 26.12 -20.51
CA THR A 208 51.77 27.10 -19.85
C THR A 208 52.92 26.37 -19.15
N ALA A 209 53.77 25.69 -19.91
CA ALA A 209 55.12 25.33 -19.47
C ALA A 209 56.12 26.00 -20.44
N PRO A 210 56.71 27.15 -20.09
CA PRO A 210 57.76 27.74 -20.90
C PRO A 210 59.02 26.88 -20.76
N SER A 211 59.44 26.27 -21.86
CA SER A 211 60.74 25.61 -21.99
C SER A 211 61.88 26.64 -22.05
N LEU A 212 62.08 27.41 -20.99
CA LEU A 212 63.18 28.37 -20.86
C LEU A 212 64.28 27.81 -19.98
N TRP A 213 65.02 26.82 -20.49
CA TRP A 213 66.44 26.59 -20.17
C TRP A 213 67.02 25.52 -21.09
N ARG A 214 67.20 25.82 -22.38
CA ARG A 214 68.06 24.96 -23.20
C ARG A 214 68.73 25.76 -24.28
N THR A 215 69.82 26.43 -23.90
CA THR A 215 70.97 26.76 -24.76
C THR A 215 71.92 27.63 -23.95
N ILE A 216 73.02 27.04 -23.48
CA ILE A 216 74.39 27.62 -23.48
C ILE A 216 75.30 26.43 -23.14
N ARG A 217 75.79 25.74 -24.18
CA ARG A 217 76.98 24.90 -24.10
C ARG A 217 77.65 24.82 -25.46
N ARG A 218 78.23 25.94 -25.88
CA ARG A 218 79.22 26.00 -26.95
C ARG A 218 79.95 27.34 -26.87
N LYS A 219 81.14 27.35 -26.27
CA LYS A 219 82.37 27.96 -26.81
C LYS A 219 83.51 27.79 -25.79
N GLY A 220 84.59 27.16 -26.23
CA GLY A 220 85.81 26.96 -25.46
C GLY A 220 86.81 26.18 -26.31
N ARG A 221 87.25 26.81 -27.40
CA ARG A 221 88.39 26.44 -28.24
C ARG A 221 89.58 27.30 -27.80
N SER A 222 90.79 26.75 -27.87
CA SER A 222 92.14 27.38 -27.71
C SER A 222 92.45 27.96 -26.32
N SER A 223 93.62 27.77 -25.71
CA SER A 223 94.97 27.41 -26.16
C SER A 223 95.67 26.55 -25.12
#